data_AF-A0A1W6MNN4-F1
#
_entry.id   AF-A0A1W6MNN4-F1
#
_cell.length_a   1.000
_cell.length_b   1.000
_cell.length_c   1.000
_cell.angle_alpha   90.00
_cell.angle_beta   90.00
_cell.angle_gamma   90.00
#
_symmetry.space_group_name_H-M   'P 1'
#
loop_
_entity.id
_entity.type
_entity.pdbx_description
1 polymer ?
#
loop_
_entity_poly.entity_id
_entity_poly.type
_entity_poly.pdbx_seq_one_letter_code
_entity_poly.pdbx_strand_id
1 'polypeptide(L)'
;MNAKSGLKLRAEASLEGRLIETLPYGAQVIIIPAEKGVRGSVLDNGSRVEGSWVKVKTLFHDYNASSGNEGFVFDYYLSKHLDDLPAESLHNFTDIYSFEEQTELDIPSVNARDELYKLGTNCNVRYEYNPAAKRALADIIQFKTVDYSDYKERVLLNPYKLDQSFVPKRFPVKDSMAAREGFTQYYLPINKGRDSVLVKDDTGEWGSVTEYLGYIKELDAYFATGFAEDQEIIKIDQKTGERSLFANGNFSISPEGTFLVSAYSEIFDQLTAFRVSFLDDKKKGFEIKFTSWFPVGALEWISEREFLMPVLPMDRRNENPDQSEPIYLLGQIKI
;
A
#
# COMPACT_ATOMS: atom_id res chain seq x y z
N MET A 1 -13.62 6.16 9.87
CA MET A 1 -14.26 7.50 9.74
C MET A 1 -14.78 7.67 8.31
N ASN A 2 -16.06 7.97 8.08
CA ASN A 2 -16.63 8.10 6.72
C ASN A 2 -16.90 9.56 6.27
N ALA A 3 -16.55 10.57 7.08
CA ALA A 3 -16.71 11.98 6.72
C ALA A 3 -15.79 12.34 5.54
N LYS A 4 -16.37 12.60 4.35
CA LYS A 4 -15.62 12.82 3.11
C LYS A 4 -14.63 13.99 3.19
N SER A 5 -15.05 15.10 3.81
CA SER A 5 -14.21 16.30 4.00
C SER A 5 -13.33 16.25 5.26
N GLY A 6 -13.21 15.08 5.90
CA GLY A 6 -12.62 14.93 7.22
C GLY A 6 -13.57 15.28 8.35
N LEU A 7 -13.27 14.77 9.54
CA LEU A 7 -14.06 14.96 10.74
C LEU A 7 -13.28 15.70 11.82
N LYS A 8 -13.91 16.74 12.37
CA LYS A 8 -13.38 17.54 13.47
C LYS A 8 -13.42 16.77 14.80
N LEU A 9 -12.25 16.52 15.40
CA LEU A 9 -12.09 16.09 16.78
C LEU A 9 -12.14 17.32 17.70
N ARG A 10 -12.98 17.29 18.73
CA ARG A 10 -13.22 18.46 19.60
C ARG A 10 -12.96 18.14 21.06
N ALA A 11 -12.56 19.16 21.83
CA ALA A 11 -12.33 19.01 23.27
C ALA A 11 -13.62 18.79 24.07
N GLU A 12 -14.77 19.19 23.52
CA GLU A 12 -16.08 19.10 24.13
C GLU A 12 -17.09 18.51 23.14
N ALA A 13 -18.15 17.92 23.69
CA ALA A 13 -19.22 17.25 22.96
C ALA A 13 -20.22 18.24 22.30
N SER A 14 -19.72 19.18 21.49
CA SER A 14 -20.52 20.24 20.86
C SER A 14 -19.83 20.81 19.60
N LEU A 15 -20.58 21.56 18.77
CA LEU A 15 -20.02 22.24 17.60
C LEU A 15 -19.13 23.45 17.97
N GLU A 16 -19.39 24.01 19.13
CA GLU A 16 -18.71 25.15 19.74
C GLU A 16 -17.43 24.73 20.47
N GLY A 17 -17.33 23.44 20.84
CA GLY A 17 -16.17 22.87 21.49
C GLY A 17 -14.90 23.12 20.69
N ARG A 18 -13.83 23.50 21.38
CA ARG A 18 -12.53 23.81 20.75
C ARG A 18 -12.08 22.68 19.84
N LEU A 19 -11.75 23.01 18.59
CA LEU A 19 -11.15 22.07 17.64
C LEU A 19 -9.79 21.62 18.17
N ILE A 20 -9.60 20.31 18.30
CA ILE A 20 -8.30 19.70 18.61
C ILE A 20 -7.55 19.45 17.30
N GLU A 21 -8.18 18.69 16.39
CA GLU A 21 -7.63 18.36 15.07
C GLU A 21 -8.76 18.00 14.09
N THR A 22 -8.43 17.89 12.81
CA THR A 22 -9.35 17.35 11.79
C THR A 22 -8.82 16.00 11.32
N LEU A 23 -9.57 14.95 11.61
CA LEU A 23 -9.28 13.56 11.22
C LEU A 23 -9.67 13.35 9.75
N PRO A 24 -8.87 12.64 8.96
CA PRO A 24 -9.23 12.32 7.58
C PRO A 24 -10.32 11.26 7.45
N TYR A 25 -10.86 11.18 6.24
CA TYR A 25 -11.53 9.99 5.76
C TYR A 25 -10.61 8.76 5.92
N GLY A 26 -11.13 7.64 6.41
CA GLY A 26 -10.30 6.47 6.73
C GLY A 26 -9.64 6.52 8.11
N ALA A 27 -9.69 7.67 8.81
CA ALA A 27 -9.50 7.81 10.26
C ALA A 27 -9.89 6.55 11.06
N GLN A 28 -8.94 5.84 11.67
CA GLN A 28 -9.23 4.84 12.68
C GLN A 28 -9.22 5.47 14.07
N VAL A 29 -10.23 5.12 14.87
CA VAL A 29 -10.40 5.64 16.24
C VAL A 29 -10.90 4.53 17.15
N ILE A 30 -10.54 4.59 18.44
CA ILE A 30 -11.14 3.75 19.48
C ILE A 30 -12.23 4.55 20.17
N ILE A 31 -13.45 4.03 20.23
CA ILE A 31 -14.53 4.59 21.05
C ILE A 31 -14.22 4.31 22.51
N ILE A 32 -14.21 5.35 23.36
CA ILE A 32 -14.00 5.22 24.80
C ILE A 32 -15.37 4.92 25.45
N PRO A 33 -15.62 3.70 25.97
CA PRO A 33 -16.98 3.25 26.32
C PRO A 33 -17.62 3.93 27.55
N ALA A 34 -16.86 4.71 28.32
CA ALA A 34 -17.25 5.17 29.65
C ALA A 34 -18.13 6.44 29.65
N GLU A 35 -18.25 7.15 28.53
CA GLU A 35 -19.04 8.39 28.45
C GLU A 35 -20.28 8.17 27.57
N LYS A 36 -21.47 8.23 28.17
CA LYS A 36 -22.73 8.22 27.40
C LYS A 36 -22.68 9.39 26.42
N GLY A 37 -22.76 9.09 25.13
CA GLY A 37 -22.67 10.12 24.09
C GLY A 37 -23.72 11.22 24.27
N VAL A 38 -23.34 12.47 23.98
CA VAL A 38 -24.24 13.62 24.08
C VAL A 38 -25.03 13.72 22.79
N ARG A 39 -26.33 13.48 22.85
CA ARG A 39 -27.20 13.59 21.66
C ARG A 39 -27.24 15.02 21.14
N GLY A 40 -27.28 15.14 19.82
CA GLY A 40 -27.42 16.41 19.14
C GLY A 40 -27.65 16.24 17.64
N SER A 41 -27.60 17.36 16.94
CA SER A 41 -27.76 17.38 15.49
C SER A 41 -26.71 18.28 14.86
N VAL A 42 -26.23 17.91 13.68
CA VAL A 42 -25.34 18.74 12.86
C VAL A 42 -25.92 18.93 11.47
N LEU A 43 -25.42 19.91 10.72
CA LEU A 43 -25.76 20.08 9.32
C LEU A 43 -24.73 19.35 8.46
N ASP A 44 -25.20 18.41 7.65
CA ASP A 44 -24.43 17.74 6.59
C ASP A 44 -24.99 18.14 5.23
N ASN A 45 -24.19 18.82 4.40
CA ASN A 45 -24.60 19.34 3.09
C ASN A 45 -25.96 20.07 3.10
N GLY A 46 -26.19 20.88 4.14
CA GLY A 46 -27.43 21.66 4.32
C GLY A 46 -28.62 20.88 4.90
N SER A 47 -28.49 19.56 5.11
CA SER A 47 -29.50 18.71 5.74
C SER A 47 -29.15 18.45 7.20
N ARG A 48 -30.17 18.45 8.06
CA ARG A 48 -29.99 18.15 9.48
C ARG A 48 -29.86 16.63 9.68
N VAL A 49 -28.79 16.20 10.33
CA VAL A 49 -28.55 14.81 10.72
C VAL A 49 -28.47 14.69 12.24
N GLU A 50 -29.11 13.66 12.79
CA GLU A 50 -29.17 13.39 14.23
C GLU A 50 -28.14 12.32 14.61
N GLY A 51 -27.59 12.42 15.81
CA GLY A 51 -26.55 11.52 16.30
C GLY A 51 -26.12 11.86 17.73
N SER A 52 -24.97 11.33 18.12
CA SER A 52 -24.37 11.55 19.43
C SER A 52 -22.91 11.95 19.29
N TRP A 53 -22.48 12.89 20.10
CA TRP A 53 -21.06 13.14 20.33
C TRP A 53 -20.51 12.02 21.20
N VAL A 54 -19.57 11.26 20.66
CA VAL A 54 -18.90 10.16 21.37
C VAL A 54 -17.44 10.51 21.57
N LYS A 55 -16.92 10.13 22.73
CA LYS A 55 -15.51 10.29 23.03
C LYS A 55 -14.71 9.18 22.35
N VAL A 56 -13.63 9.58 21.69
CA VAL A 56 -12.74 8.68 20.99
C VAL A 56 -11.29 9.00 21.32
N LYS A 57 -10.44 7.99 21.14
CA LYS A 57 -8.99 8.12 21.08
C LYS A 57 -8.55 7.89 19.65
N THR A 58 -7.77 8.80 19.09
CA THR A 58 -7.17 8.57 17.77
C THR A 58 -6.13 7.47 17.86
N LEU A 59 -6.11 6.60 16.85
CA LEU A 59 -5.03 5.65 16.69
C LEU A 59 -3.92 6.34 15.90
N PHE A 60 -2.83 6.72 16.58
CA PHE A 60 -1.58 7.01 15.90
C PHE A 60 -0.89 5.69 15.59
N HIS A 61 -0.58 5.47 14.32
CA HIS A 61 0.29 4.40 13.86
C HIS A 61 1.75 4.81 14.10
N ASP A 62 2.12 4.93 15.36
CA ASP A 62 3.52 4.93 15.74
C ASP A 62 3.64 3.83 16.80
N TYR A 63 4.42 2.80 16.46
CA TYR A 63 4.61 1.57 17.24
C TYR A 63 5.02 1.85 18.70
N ASN A 64 5.52 3.06 18.99
CA ASN A 64 5.89 3.53 20.33
C ASN A 64 5.01 4.67 20.90
N ALA A 65 4.10 5.27 20.12
CA ALA A 65 3.27 6.37 20.62
C ALA A 65 2.01 5.84 21.31
N SER A 66 2.09 5.69 22.63
CA SER A 66 0.93 5.47 23.50
C SER A 66 -0.03 6.68 23.58
N SER A 67 0.23 7.76 22.83
CA SER A 67 -0.43 9.07 22.92
C SER A 67 -1.29 9.41 21.69
N GLY A 68 -2.37 8.65 21.49
CA GLY A 68 -3.55 9.12 20.75
C GLY A 68 -4.14 10.38 21.38
N ASN A 69 -4.57 11.36 20.58
CA ASN A 69 -5.38 12.46 21.08
C ASN A 69 -6.76 11.92 21.47
N GLU A 70 -7.26 12.37 22.61
CA GLU A 70 -8.63 12.09 23.02
C GLU A 70 -9.51 13.31 22.79
N GLY A 71 -10.73 13.08 22.32
CA GLY A 71 -11.71 14.13 22.09
C GLY A 71 -13.04 13.56 21.66
N PHE A 72 -13.95 14.43 21.24
CA PHE A 72 -15.30 14.10 20.83
C PHE A 72 -15.45 14.22 19.32
N VAL A 73 -16.17 13.26 18.77
CA VAL A 73 -16.55 13.16 17.36
C VAL A 73 -18.04 12.89 17.27
N PHE A 74 -18.67 13.28 16.17
CA PHE A 74 -20.08 13.00 15.94
C PHE A 74 -20.25 11.60 15.32
N ASP A 75 -20.98 10.72 16.02
CA ASP A 75 -21.07 9.27 15.73
C ASP A 75 -21.67 8.94 14.37
N TYR A 76 -22.49 9.83 13.80
CA TYR A 76 -23.04 9.71 12.45
C TYR A 76 -21.94 9.45 11.41
N TYR A 77 -20.73 9.96 11.66
CA TYR A 77 -19.59 9.77 10.77
C TYR A 77 -18.68 8.59 11.13
N LEU A 78 -19.05 7.83 12.16
CA LEU A 78 -18.38 6.59 12.53
C LEU A 78 -19.04 5.45 11.78
N SER A 79 -18.22 4.74 11.02
CA SER A 79 -18.58 3.44 10.49
C SER A 79 -17.64 2.41 11.08
N LYS A 80 -18.15 1.19 11.24
CA LYS A 80 -17.33 0.03 11.59
C LYS A 80 -16.39 -0.33 10.43
N HIS A 81 -16.90 -0.23 9.19
CA HIS A 81 -16.15 -0.47 7.96
C HIS A 81 -16.52 0.57 6.89
N LEU A 82 -15.56 0.96 6.07
CA LEU A 82 -15.80 1.80 4.90
C LEU A 82 -16.17 0.94 3.70
N ASP A 83 -17.18 1.37 2.94
CA ASP A 83 -17.67 0.69 1.73
C ASP A 83 -17.29 1.46 0.45
N ASP A 84 -16.75 2.68 0.57
CA ASP A 84 -16.38 3.53 -0.56
C ASP A 84 -14.97 4.12 -0.41
N LEU A 85 -14.49 4.79 -1.46
CA LEU A 85 -13.29 5.62 -1.44
C LEU A 85 -13.61 6.96 -2.13
N PRO A 86 -13.88 8.03 -1.37
CA PRO A 86 -14.05 9.36 -1.93
C PRO A 86 -12.85 9.78 -2.77
N ALA A 87 -13.09 10.59 -3.82
CA ALA A 87 -12.03 11.03 -4.72
C ALA A 87 -10.87 11.72 -3.98
N GLU A 88 -11.19 12.46 -2.93
CA GLU A 88 -10.20 13.15 -2.11
C GLU A 88 -9.29 12.18 -1.35
N SER A 89 -9.80 11.01 -0.95
CA SER A 89 -9.01 10.04 -0.18
C SER A 89 -8.03 9.25 -1.04
N LEU A 90 -8.28 9.12 -2.36
CA LEU A 90 -7.38 8.43 -3.28
C LEU A 90 -5.98 9.04 -3.32
N HIS A 91 -5.88 10.32 -2.96
CA HIS A 91 -4.64 11.10 -2.99
C HIS A 91 -4.11 11.42 -1.59
N ASN A 92 -4.59 10.75 -0.55
CA ASN A 92 -4.06 10.90 0.81
C ASN A 92 -2.81 10.03 0.95
N PHE A 93 -1.66 10.69 1.07
CA PHE A 93 -0.37 10.05 1.28
C PHE A 93 0.43 10.77 2.38
N THR A 94 1.39 10.07 2.98
CA THR A 94 2.34 10.66 3.94
C THR A 94 3.63 11.08 3.27
N ASP A 95 4.16 10.24 2.36
CA ASP A 95 5.48 10.42 1.78
C ASP A 95 5.46 10.18 0.27
N ILE A 96 6.21 11.02 -0.46
CA ILE A 96 6.64 10.81 -1.84
C ILE A 96 8.14 11.04 -1.86
N TYR A 97 8.90 10.04 -2.29
CA TYR A 97 10.32 10.21 -2.52
C TYR A 97 10.74 9.61 -3.87
N SER A 98 11.62 10.35 -4.55
CA SER A 98 12.40 9.82 -5.67
C SER A 98 13.59 9.06 -5.09
N PHE A 99 13.84 7.85 -5.56
CA PHE A 99 14.98 7.04 -5.15
C PHE A 99 16.16 7.10 -6.14
N GLU A 100 16.16 8.10 -7.02
CA GLU A 100 17.35 8.46 -7.80
C GLU A 100 18.19 9.47 -7.01
N GLU A 101 19.51 9.25 -6.90
CA GLU A 101 20.44 10.28 -6.44
C GLU A 101 20.32 11.48 -7.40
N GLN A 102 19.57 12.51 -6.98
CA GLN A 102 19.48 13.86 -7.54
C GLN A 102 19.78 13.96 -9.05
N THR A 103 18.77 13.87 -9.94
CA THR A 103 18.49 14.84 -11.03
C THR A 103 17.52 14.36 -12.13
N GLU A 104 16.74 15.33 -12.63
CA GLU A 104 16.03 15.48 -13.93
C GLU A 104 14.51 15.66 -13.86
N LEU A 105 13.82 15.01 -12.92
CA LEU A 105 12.43 15.35 -12.61
C LEU A 105 12.44 16.32 -11.43
N ASP A 106 12.10 17.59 -11.68
CA ASP A 106 12.03 18.68 -10.70
C ASP A 106 10.83 18.52 -9.73
N ILE A 107 10.56 17.29 -9.29
CA ILE A 107 9.48 16.95 -8.38
C ILE A 107 10.08 16.88 -6.97
N PRO A 108 9.75 17.84 -6.08
CA PRO A 108 10.30 17.84 -4.73
C PRO A 108 9.84 16.60 -3.97
N SER A 109 10.79 15.92 -3.31
CA SER A 109 10.45 14.89 -2.31
C SER A 109 9.58 15.53 -1.24
N VAL A 110 8.41 14.93 -0.98
CA VAL A 110 7.49 15.36 0.07
C VAL A 110 7.59 14.31 1.17
N ASN A 111 8.27 14.64 2.26
CA ASN A 111 8.38 13.78 3.42
C ASN A 111 7.67 14.44 4.59
N ALA A 112 6.58 13.83 5.06
CA ALA A 112 5.82 14.34 6.19
C ALA A 112 6.65 14.36 7.47
N ARG A 113 7.63 13.45 7.61
CA ARG A 113 8.52 13.33 8.76
C ARG A 113 9.64 14.39 8.75
N ASP A 114 10.15 14.81 7.60
CA ASP A 114 11.22 15.81 7.52
C ASP A 114 10.75 17.23 7.90
N GLU A 115 9.52 17.62 7.55
CA GLU A 115 8.95 18.88 8.01
C GLU A 115 8.72 18.89 9.53
N LEU A 116 8.46 17.71 10.13
CA LEU A 116 8.28 17.55 11.59
C LEU A 116 9.56 17.71 12.39
N TYR A 117 10.65 17.10 11.95
CA TYR A 117 11.95 17.28 12.59
C TYR A 117 12.37 18.74 12.62
N LYS A 118 12.00 19.51 11.57
CA LYS A 118 12.27 20.95 11.50
C LYS A 118 11.35 21.79 12.39
N LEU A 119 10.12 21.33 12.66
CA LEU A 119 9.11 22.04 13.45
C LEU A 119 9.03 21.60 14.93
N GLY A 120 9.76 20.56 15.33
CA GLY A 120 9.85 20.10 16.71
C GLY A 120 8.58 19.43 17.24
N THR A 121 7.72 18.95 16.35
CA THR A 121 6.44 18.29 16.68
C THR A 121 6.51 16.80 16.37
N ASN A 122 6.15 15.93 17.31
CA ASN A 122 6.19 14.45 17.15
C ASN A 122 4.90 13.88 16.52
N CYS A 123 4.26 14.56 15.58
CA CYS A 123 2.97 14.12 15.03
C CYS A 123 3.06 13.98 13.51
N ASN A 124 2.96 12.77 12.94
CA ASN A 124 2.92 12.55 11.49
C ASN A 124 1.90 13.52 10.84
N VAL A 125 2.36 14.57 10.14
CA VAL A 125 1.47 15.44 9.37
C VAL A 125 1.01 14.61 8.19
N ARG A 126 -0.24 14.18 8.20
CA ARG A 126 -0.82 13.60 7.00
C ARG A 126 -1.07 14.76 6.03
N TYR A 127 -0.56 14.68 4.81
CA TYR A 127 -0.79 15.71 3.76
C TYR A 127 -2.21 15.63 3.17
N GLU A 128 -3.17 15.31 4.01
CA GLU A 128 -4.57 15.36 3.70
C GLU A 128 -4.90 16.80 3.39
N TYR A 129 -5.27 17.03 2.13
CA TYR A 129 -5.58 18.37 1.59
C TYR A 129 -4.40 19.32 1.41
N ASN A 130 -3.12 18.88 1.43
CA ASN A 130 -2.01 19.76 1.01
C ASN A 130 -2.04 19.96 -0.53
N PRO A 131 -2.28 21.18 -1.04
CA PRO A 131 -2.37 21.42 -2.48
C PRO A 131 -1.04 21.27 -3.22
N ALA A 132 0.10 21.37 -2.54
CA ALA A 132 1.42 21.12 -3.13
C ALA A 132 1.68 19.62 -3.27
N ALA A 133 1.33 18.85 -2.24
CA ALA A 133 1.39 17.38 -2.24
C ALA A 133 0.49 16.77 -3.34
N LYS A 134 -0.76 17.24 -3.44
CA LYS A 134 -1.68 16.84 -4.52
C LYS A 134 -1.15 17.19 -5.92
N ARG A 135 -0.46 18.32 -6.05
CA ARG A 135 0.19 18.71 -7.32
C ARG A 135 1.37 17.80 -7.66
N ALA A 136 2.26 17.53 -6.70
CA ALA A 136 3.41 16.63 -6.90
C ALA A 136 2.95 15.22 -7.31
N LEU A 137 1.91 14.68 -6.66
CA LEU A 137 1.33 13.39 -7.05
C LEU A 137 0.75 13.42 -8.47
N ALA A 138 0.09 14.51 -8.87
CA ALA A 138 -0.55 14.63 -10.17
C ALA A 138 0.42 14.56 -11.36
N ASP A 139 1.69 14.92 -11.15
CA ASP A 139 2.76 14.81 -12.15
C ASP A 139 3.39 13.40 -12.19
N ILE A 140 3.09 12.54 -11.20
CA ILE A 140 3.59 11.16 -11.12
C ILE A 140 2.51 10.16 -11.55
N ILE A 141 1.39 10.15 -10.82
CA ILE A 141 0.31 9.20 -11.01
C ILE A 141 -1.04 9.77 -10.58
N GLN A 142 -2.08 9.48 -11.35
CA GLN A 142 -3.46 9.85 -11.01
C GLN A 142 -4.32 8.61 -10.81
N PHE A 143 -5.11 8.61 -9.75
CA PHE A 143 -6.10 7.57 -9.45
C PHE A 143 -7.51 8.13 -9.55
N LYS A 144 -8.43 7.32 -10.05
CA LYS A 144 -9.88 7.55 -9.94
C LYS A 144 -10.58 6.22 -9.71
N THR A 145 -11.67 6.22 -8.95
CA THR A 145 -12.55 5.05 -8.86
C THR A 145 -13.28 4.84 -10.18
N VAL A 146 -13.42 3.60 -10.61
CA VAL A 146 -14.11 3.21 -11.85
C VAL A 146 -14.96 1.96 -11.64
N ASP A 147 -15.98 1.78 -12.48
CA ASP A 147 -16.63 0.48 -12.63
C ASP A 147 -15.72 -0.43 -13.47
N TYR A 148 -15.40 -1.61 -12.95
CA TYR A 148 -14.54 -2.57 -13.66
C TYR A 148 -15.12 -2.98 -15.01
N SER A 149 -16.46 -3.09 -15.10
CA SER A 149 -17.14 -3.55 -16.30
C SER A 149 -16.95 -2.62 -17.50
N ASP A 150 -16.73 -1.32 -17.26
CA ASP A 150 -16.46 -0.30 -18.28
C ASP A 150 -15.06 -0.45 -18.92
N TYR A 151 -14.13 -1.17 -18.27
CA TYR A 151 -12.72 -1.24 -18.69
C TYR A 151 -12.21 -2.66 -18.96
N LYS A 152 -12.89 -3.71 -18.48
CA LYS A 152 -12.43 -5.11 -18.61
C LYS A 152 -12.10 -5.53 -20.05
N GLU A 153 -12.81 -5.00 -21.04
CA GLU A 153 -12.59 -5.34 -22.46
C GLU A 153 -11.35 -4.65 -23.05
N ARG A 154 -10.78 -3.67 -22.33
CA ARG A 154 -9.54 -2.97 -22.68
C ARG A 154 -8.30 -3.61 -22.05
N VAL A 155 -8.47 -4.61 -21.18
CA VAL A 155 -7.35 -5.29 -20.51
C VAL A 155 -6.46 -5.96 -21.55
N LEU A 156 -5.18 -5.62 -21.52
CA LEU A 156 -4.20 -6.08 -22.48
C LEU A 156 -3.63 -7.45 -22.07
N LEU A 157 -3.32 -8.25 -23.09
CA LEU A 157 -2.41 -9.37 -22.92
C LEU A 157 -1.02 -8.80 -22.60
N ASN A 158 -0.53 -9.13 -21.41
CA ASN A 158 0.75 -8.65 -20.93
C ASN A 158 1.79 -9.77 -21.05
N PRO A 159 2.87 -9.57 -21.84
CA PRO A 159 3.88 -10.60 -22.01
C PRO A 159 4.70 -10.83 -20.73
N TYR A 160 4.71 -9.89 -19.80
CA TYR A 160 5.42 -10.00 -18.53
C TYR A 160 4.61 -10.70 -17.41
N LYS A 161 3.58 -11.47 -17.76
CA LYS A 161 2.85 -12.26 -16.76
C LYS A 161 3.73 -13.39 -16.20
N LEU A 162 3.61 -13.62 -14.90
CA LEU A 162 4.24 -14.78 -14.25
C LEU A 162 3.64 -16.07 -14.81
N ASP A 163 4.51 -16.91 -15.37
CA ASP A 163 4.17 -18.28 -15.71
C ASP A 163 4.48 -19.18 -14.50
N GLN A 164 3.42 -19.79 -13.98
CA GLN A 164 3.42 -20.68 -12.82
C GLN A 164 3.27 -22.16 -13.21
N SER A 165 3.35 -22.50 -14.51
CA SER A 165 3.24 -23.88 -15.00
C SER A 165 4.33 -24.80 -14.46
N PHE A 166 5.49 -24.25 -14.13
CA PHE A 166 6.55 -24.97 -13.47
C PHE A 166 6.42 -24.82 -11.96
N VAL A 167 6.40 -25.95 -11.22
CA VAL A 167 6.42 -25.95 -9.76
C VAL A 167 7.66 -26.71 -9.30
N PRO A 168 8.62 -26.05 -8.61
CA PRO A 168 9.83 -26.72 -8.17
C PRO A 168 9.54 -27.71 -7.05
N LYS A 169 10.20 -28.88 -7.11
CA LYS A 169 10.10 -29.89 -6.06
C LYS A 169 10.91 -29.45 -4.83
N ARG A 170 10.21 -29.19 -3.73
CA ARG A 170 10.80 -28.86 -2.44
C ARG A 170 11.34 -30.09 -1.70
N PHE A 171 12.41 -29.89 -0.94
CA PHE A 171 12.99 -30.88 -0.04
C PHE A 171 13.58 -30.19 1.20
N PRO A 172 13.75 -30.89 2.34
CA PRO A 172 14.23 -30.27 3.57
C PRO A 172 15.62 -29.65 3.43
N VAL A 173 15.87 -28.58 4.18
CA VAL A 173 17.23 -28.05 4.39
C VAL A 173 18.11 -29.09 5.10
N LYS A 174 19.44 -28.99 4.94
CA LYS A 174 20.37 -30.01 5.50
C LYS A 174 20.56 -29.90 7.02
N ASP A 175 20.24 -28.76 7.62
CA ASP A 175 20.33 -28.57 9.07
C ASP A 175 19.20 -29.31 9.78
N SER A 176 19.54 -30.18 10.74
CA SER A 176 18.57 -30.99 11.47
C SER A 176 17.56 -30.20 12.30
N MET A 177 17.91 -28.97 12.73
CA MET A 177 16.99 -28.11 13.48
C MET A 177 16.02 -27.41 12.53
N ALA A 178 16.54 -26.72 11.51
CA ALA A 178 15.70 -26.05 10.51
C ALA A 178 14.83 -27.05 9.72
N ALA A 179 15.32 -28.26 9.45
CA ALA A 179 14.51 -29.32 8.85
C ALA A 179 13.35 -29.78 9.74
N ARG A 180 13.51 -29.78 11.08
CA ARG A 180 12.42 -30.08 12.02
C ARG A 180 11.39 -28.96 12.09
N GLU A 181 11.82 -27.71 11.87
CA GLU A 181 10.96 -26.53 11.78
C GLU A 181 10.25 -26.42 10.42
N GLY A 182 10.50 -27.36 9.50
CA GLY A 182 9.80 -27.44 8.22
C GLY A 182 10.43 -26.61 7.11
N PHE A 183 11.60 -26.02 7.34
CA PHE A 183 12.30 -25.26 6.30
C PHE A 183 12.76 -26.16 5.15
N THR A 184 12.56 -25.65 3.94
CA THR A 184 12.79 -26.34 2.68
C THR A 184 13.75 -25.56 1.78
N GLN A 185 14.11 -26.24 0.70
CA GLN A 185 14.91 -25.72 -0.38
C GLN A 185 14.51 -26.42 -1.67
N TYR A 186 14.85 -25.82 -2.80
CA TYR A 186 14.54 -26.34 -4.12
C TYR A 186 15.59 -25.91 -5.15
N TYR A 187 15.66 -26.65 -6.26
CA TYR A 187 16.52 -26.30 -7.38
C TYR A 187 15.69 -25.67 -8.50
N LEU A 188 16.24 -24.62 -9.09
CA LEU A 188 15.75 -24.03 -10.33
C LEU A 188 16.73 -24.36 -11.47
N PRO A 189 16.28 -24.91 -12.61
CA PRO A 189 17.16 -25.20 -13.73
C PRO A 189 17.63 -23.90 -14.38
N ILE A 190 18.93 -23.77 -14.65
CA ILE A 190 19.52 -22.62 -15.32
C ILE A 190 20.33 -23.06 -16.55
N ASN A 191 20.77 -22.10 -17.35
CA ASN A 191 21.56 -22.33 -18.56
C ASN A 191 20.90 -23.38 -19.48
N LYS A 192 19.60 -23.19 -19.74
CA LYS A 192 18.76 -24.12 -20.54
C LYS A 192 18.72 -25.54 -19.96
N GLY A 193 18.72 -25.66 -18.63
CA GLY A 193 18.64 -26.94 -17.92
C GLY A 193 19.97 -27.71 -17.85
N ARG A 194 21.09 -27.07 -18.20
CA ARG A 194 22.44 -27.68 -18.09
C ARG A 194 23.01 -27.57 -16.69
N ASP A 195 22.46 -26.69 -15.86
CA ASP A 195 22.88 -26.47 -14.49
C ASP A 195 21.65 -26.11 -13.63
N SER A 196 21.85 -25.91 -12.33
CA SER A 196 20.79 -25.51 -11.42
C SER A 196 21.29 -24.59 -10.32
N VAL A 197 20.42 -23.69 -9.86
CA VAL A 197 20.67 -22.87 -8.67
C VAL A 197 19.82 -23.37 -7.51
N LEU A 198 20.43 -23.46 -6.33
CA LEU A 198 19.77 -23.89 -5.09
C LEU A 198 19.15 -22.69 -4.37
N VAL A 199 17.83 -22.63 -4.32
CA VAL A 199 17.07 -21.65 -3.53
C VAL A 199 16.70 -22.30 -2.19
N LYS A 200 16.86 -21.55 -1.09
CA LYS A 200 16.61 -22.04 0.27
C LYS A 200 15.73 -21.05 0.99
N ASP A 201 14.94 -21.56 1.91
CA ASP A 201 14.31 -20.75 2.94
C ASP A 201 15.39 -20.09 3.81
N ASP A 202 15.07 -18.92 4.37
CA ASP A 202 15.97 -18.25 5.31
C ASP A 202 15.85 -18.91 6.69
N THR A 203 16.99 -19.24 7.28
CA THR A 203 17.11 -19.86 8.61
C THR A 203 17.82 -18.96 9.61
N GLY A 204 17.94 -17.66 9.31
CA GLY A 204 18.51 -16.64 10.19
C GLY A 204 17.59 -16.29 11.38
N GLU A 205 17.91 -15.18 12.04
CA GLU A 205 17.16 -14.69 13.22
C GLU A 205 15.66 -14.52 12.95
N TRP A 206 15.30 -14.17 11.71
CA TRP A 206 13.92 -14.02 11.24
C TRP A 206 13.60 -15.04 10.15
N GLY A 207 13.78 -16.33 10.46
CA GLY A 207 13.59 -17.42 9.50
C GLY A 207 12.26 -17.31 8.74
N SER A 208 12.31 -17.45 7.41
CA SER A 208 11.17 -17.19 6.52
C SER A 208 11.16 -18.15 5.34
N VAL A 209 9.95 -18.45 4.84
CA VAL A 209 9.76 -19.34 3.69
C VAL A 209 10.01 -18.57 2.41
N THR A 210 10.87 -19.11 1.55
CA THR A 210 11.14 -18.57 0.22
C THR A 210 10.17 -19.23 -0.78
N GLU A 211 9.18 -18.47 -1.22
CA GLU A 211 8.15 -18.91 -2.15
C GLU A 211 8.56 -18.71 -3.60
N TYR A 212 8.42 -19.74 -4.42
CA TYR A 212 8.57 -19.61 -5.86
C TYR A 212 7.30 -18.98 -6.44
N LEU A 213 7.44 -17.86 -7.15
CA LEU A 213 6.32 -17.09 -7.68
C LEU A 213 6.02 -17.39 -9.15
N GLY A 214 7.01 -17.88 -9.89
CA GLY A 214 6.91 -18.16 -11.33
C GLY A 214 8.15 -17.74 -12.10
N TYR A 215 8.03 -17.68 -13.42
CA TYR A 215 9.02 -17.10 -14.30
C TYR A 215 8.41 -16.11 -15.28
N ILE A 216 9.18 -15.12 -15.71
CA ILE A 216 8.80 -14.22 -16.80
C ILE A 216 9.76 -14.48 -17.94
N LYS A 217 9.23 -15.01 -19.05
CA LYS A 217 10.01 -15.45 -20.21
C LYS A 217 10.75 -14.28 -20.86
N GLU A 218 10.12 -13.13 -20.94
CA GLU A 218 10.61 -11.90 -21.56
C GLU A 218 11.80 -11.30 -20.79
N LEU A 219 11.96 -11.68 -19.52
CA LEU A 219 13.09 -11.29 -18.68
C LEU A 219 14.13 -12.40 -18.51
N ASP A 220 13.90 -13.58 -19.12
CA ASP A 220 14.67 -14.81 -18.92
C ASP A 220 14.99 -15.03 -17.42
N ALA A 221 13.96 -14.92 -16.56
CA ALA A 221 14.16 -14.90 -15.11
C ALA A 221 13.07 -15.61 -14.31
N TYR A 222 13.48 -16.26 -13.22
CA TYR A 222 12.61 -16.75 -12.15
C TYR A 222 12.37 -15.66 -11.10
N PHE A 223 11.25 -15.78 -10.40
CA PHE A 223 10.88 -14.90 -9.30
C PHE A 223 10.56 -15.71 -8.06
N ALA A 224 11.06 -15.25 -6.92
CA ALA A 224 10.77 -15.82 -5.62
C ALA A 224 10.60 -14.72 -4.57
N THR A 225 9.93 -14.99 -3.46
CA THR A 225 9.94 -14.08 -2.31
C THR A 225 11.35 -14.02 -1.73
N GLY A 226 11.73 -12.84 -1.26
CA GLY A 226 13.00 -12.58 -0.59
C GLY A 226 12.87 -12.60 0.92
N PHE A 227 13.95 -12.17 1.57
CA PHE A 227 14.03 -11.99 3.01
C PHE A 227 13.92 -10.50 3.30
N ALA A 228 12.80 -10.03 3.85
CA ALA A 228 12.72 -8.90 4.78
C ALA A 228 11.26 -8.48 4.99
N GLU A 229 11.08 -7.70 6.05
CA GLU A 229 9.87 -7.12 6.62
C GLU A 229 8.87 -6.49 5.60
N ASP A 230 9.32 -6.19 4.38
CA ASP A 230 8.60 -5.48 3.32
C ASP A 230 8.25 -6.34 2.08
N GLN A 231 8.11 -7.66 2.23
CA GLN A 231 7.70 -8.57 1.14
C GLN A 231 8.58 -8.45 -0.12
N GLU A 232 9.90 -8.63 0.04
CA GLU A 232 10.83 -8.54 -1.07
C GLU A 232 10.53 -9.55 -2.18
N ILE A 233 10.84 -9.16 -3.43
CA ILE A 233 10.77 -10.02 -4.60
C ILE A 233 12.17 -10.13 -5.21
N ILE A 234 12.68 -11.35 -5.31
CA ILE A 234 13.99 -11.66 -5.85
C ILE A 234 13.85 -12.14 -7.29
N LYS A 235 14.55 -11.47 -8.20
CA LYS A 235 14.78 -11.93 -9.57
C LYS A 235 16.00 -12.85 -9.60
N ILE A 236 15.85 -14.02 -10.21
CA ILE A 236 16.91 -15.00 -10.40
C ILE A 236 17.10 -15.22 -11.90
N ASP A 237 18.26 -14.84 -12.43
CA ASP A 237 18.58 -14.96 -13.87
C ASP A 237 18.63 -16.43 -14.32
N GLN A 238 17.91 -16.78 -15.40
CA GLN A 238 17.84 -18.17 -15.88
C GLN A 238 19.12 -18.64 -16.58
N LYS A 239 20.02 -17.74 -16.95
CA LYS A 239 21.29 -18.08 -17.59
C LYS A 239 22.38 -18.30 -16.55
N THR A 240 22.48 -17.45 -15.53
CA THR A 240 23.58 -17.43 -14.56
C THR A 240 23.19 -17.90 -13.16
N GLY A 241 21.90 -17.85 -12.80
CA GLY A 241 21.44 -18.08 -11.42
C GLY A 241 21.71 -16.90 -10.48
N GLU A 242 22.20 -15.78 -10.99
CA GLU A 242 22.45 -14.56 -10.21
C GLU A 242 21.15 -14.00 -9.63
N ARG A 243 21.21 -13.51 -8.39
CA ARG A 243 20.07 -13.00 -7.64
C ARG A 243 20.17 -11.49 -7.48
N SER A 244 19.04 -10.82 -7.62
CA SER A 244 18.92 -9.38 -7.37
C SER A 244 17.55 -9.04 -6.79
N LEU A 245 17.48 -8.03 -5.93
CA LEU A 245 16.21 -7.44 -5.53
C LEU A 245 15.53 -6.85 -6.77
N PHE A 246 14.29 -7.23 -7.00
CA PHE A 246 13.52 -6.81 -8.17
C PHE A 246 12.49 -5.75 -7.82
N ALA A 247 11.71 -6.00 -6.78
CA ALA A 247 10.63 -5.15 -6.30
C ALA A 247 10.32 -5.47 -4.84
N ASN A 248 9.45 -4.68 -4.23
CA ASN A 248 8.80 -4.98 -2.96
C ASN A 248 7.30 -5.15 -3.23
N GLY A 249 6.71 -6.20 -2.66
CA GLY A 249 5.29 -6.46 -2.78
C GLY A 249 4.83 -7.08 -4.09
N ASN A 250 3.52 -6.96 -4.33
CA ASN A 250 2.91 -7.36 -5.58
C ASN A 250 3.36 -6.42 -6.69
N PHE A 251 3.98 -6.98 -7.73
CA PHE A 251 4.52 -6.19 -8.83
C PHE A 251 3.81 -6.51 -10.15
N SER A 252 3.87 -5.58 -11.08
CA SER A 252 3.38 -5.72 -12.44
C SER A 252 4.20 -4.84 -13.38
N ILE A 253 4.54 -5.36 -14.55
CA ILE A 253 5.34 -4.67 -15.57
C ILE A 253 4.41 -4.22 -16.69
N SER A 254 4.58 -3.02 -17.22
CA SER A 254 3.74 -2.52 -18.33
C SER A 254 3.90 -3.35 -19.61
N PRO A 255 2.90 -3.36 -20.51
CA PRO A 255 2.90 -4.21 -21.71
C PRO A 255 4.14 -4.08 -22.61
N GLU A 256 4.69 -2.87 -22.78
CA GLU A 256 5.89 -2.59 -23.57
C GLU A 256 7.17 -2.67 -22.73
N GLY A 257 7.06 -2.94 -21.42
CA GLY A 257 8.20 -3.09 -20.52
C GLY A 257 8.83 -1.77 -20.08
N THR A 258 8.14 -0.63 -20.20
CA THR A 258 8.68 0.66 -19.76
C THR A 258 8.65 0.80 -18.24
N PHE A 259 7.54 0.41 -17.61
CA PHE A 259 7.26 0.65 -16.20
C PHE A 259 7.17 -0.63 -15.39
N LEU A 260 7.67 -0.55 -14.16
CA LEU A 260 7.44 -1.51 -13.09
C LEU A 260 6.65 -0.80 -11.99
N VAL A 261 5.42 -1.27 -11.77
CA VAL A 261 4.57 -0.86 -10.67
C VAL A 261 4.63 -1.93 -9.60
N SER A 262 4.79 -1.54 -8.34
CA SER A 262 4.63 -2.47 -7.23
C SER A 262 3.87 -1.85 -6.07
N ALA A 263 3.16 -2.66 -5.31
CA ALA A 263 2.44 -2.21 -4.14
C ALA A 263 2.39 -3.29 -3.05
N TYR A 264 2.57 -2.87 -1.81
CA TYR A 264 2.42 -3.72 -0.64
C TYR A 264 1.92 -2.92 0.55
N SER A 265 1.44 -3.65 1.54
CA SER A 265 1.04 -3.07 2.81
C SER A 265 2.21 -3.15 3.78
N GLU A 266 2.78 -2.00 4.13
CA GLU A 266 3.90 -1.87 5.06
C GLU A 266 3.42 -2.27 6.45
N ILE A 267 4.12 -3.21 7.09
CA ILE A 267 3.65 -3.84 8.34
C ILE A 267 3.79 -2.85 9.51
N PHE A 268 4.87 -2.07 9.55
CA PHE A 268 5.18 -1.18 10.68
C PHE A 268 4.38 0.11 10.66
N ASP A 269 4.38 0.81 9.53
CA ASP A 269 3.73 2.13 9.43
C ASP A 269 2.21 2.03 9.17
N GLN A 270 1.71 0.82 8.91
CA GLN A 270 0.33 0.56 8.51
C GLN A 270 -0.15 1.32 7.27
N LEU A 271 0.75 1.50 6.30
CA LEU A 271 0.52 2.25 5.07
C LEU A 271 0.54 1.31 3.87
N THR A 272 0.10 1.82 2.72
CA THR A 272 0.35 1.19 1.43
C THR A 272 1.54 1.87 0.79
N ALA A 273 2.65 1.14 0.69
CA ALA A 273 3.77 1.55 -0.15
C ALA A 273 3.42 1.21 -1.60
N PHE A 274 3.41 2.22 -2.46
CA PHE A 274 3.16 2.12 -3.88
C PHE A 274 4.36 2.69 -4.63
N ARG A 275 4.92 1.90 -5.54
CA ARG A 275 6.10 2.25 -6.31
C ARG A 275 5.78 2.27 -7.79
N VAL A 276 6.26 3.29 -8.49
CA VAL A 276 6.36 3.34 -9.94
C VAL A 276 7.81 3.58 -10.33
N SER A 277 8.36 2.70 -11.15
CA SER A 277 9.77 2.75 -11.56
C SER A 277 9.92 2.45 -13.04
N PHE A 278 11.03 2.88 -13.64
CA PHE A 278 11.39 2.46 -14.99
C PHE A 278 12.01 1.05 -14.94
N LEU A 279 11.60 0.14 -15.81
CA LEU A 279 12.06 -1.25 -15.75
C LEU A 279 13.56 -1.37 -16.07
N ASP A 280 14.03 -0.63 -17.07
CA ASP A 280 15.42 -0.65 -17.55
C ASP A 280 16.39 0.02 -16.58
N ASP A 281 15.89 0.96 -15.77
CA ASP A 281 16.65 1.58 -14.70
C ASP A 281 15.79 1.71 -13.45
N LYS A 282 15.70 0.59 -12.71
CA LYS A 282 14.88 0.48 -11.48
C LYS A 282 15.35 1.37 -10.33
N LYS A 283 16.46 2.08 -10.50
CA LYS A 283 16.91 3.14 -9.59
C LYS A 283 16.21 4.47 -9.87
N LYS A 284 15.44 4.57 -10.95
CA LYS A 284 14.63 5.73 -11.30
C LYS A 284 13.15 5.46 -11.06
N GLY A 285 12.51 6.34 -10.30
CA GLY A 285 11.09 6.27 -10.03
C GLY A 285 10.71 6.90 -8.71
N PHE A 286 9.50 6.60 -8.27
CA PHE A 286 8.87 7.18 -7.10
C PHE A 286 8.28 6.11 -6.22
N GLU A 287 8.44 6.27 -4.92
CA GLU A 287 7.63 5.57 -3.93
C GLU A 287 6.70 6.56 -3.24
N ILE A 288 5.46 6.11 -3.03
CA ILE A 288 4.36 6.88 -2.48
C ILE A 288 3.72 6.05 -1.36
N LYS A 289 3.58 6.62 -0.16
CA LYS A 289 2.96 5.95 0.98
C LYS A 289 1.53 6.41 1.21
N PHE A 290 0.54 5.63 0.77
CA PHE A 290 -0.89 5.94 0.89
C PHE A 290 -1.48 5.50 2.24
N THR A 291 -2.43 6.26 2.76
CA THR A 291 -3.05 6.04 4.09
C THR A 291 -4.48 5.48 4.03
N SER A 292 -5.12 5.51 2.86
CA SER A 292 -6.58 5.38 2.74
C SER A 292 -7.04 4.05 2.16
N TRP A 293 -6.19 3.36 1.41
CA TRP A 293 -6.51 2.12 0.70
C TRP A 293 -5.29 1.21 0.60
N PHE A 294 -5.52 -0.09 0.36
CA PHE A 294 -4.47 -1.08 0.10
C PHE A 294 -4.84 -2.01 -1.07
N PRO A 295 -3.85 -2.48 -1.86
CA PRO A 295 -4.11 -3.32 -3.01
C PRO A 295 -4.62 -4.71 -2.59
N VAL A 296 -5.59 -5.25 -3.32
CA VAL A 296 -6.07 -6.62 -3.16
C VAL A 296 -6.09 -7.37 -4.47
N GLY A 297 -5.24 -8.37 -4.64
CA GLY A 297 -5.14 -9.11 -5.90
C GLY A 297 -4.27 -8.42 -6.96
N ALA A 298 -4.41 -8.85 -8.21
CA ALA A 298 -3.51 -8.48 -9.31
C ALA A 298 -3.95 -7.19 -10.02
N LEU A 299 -2.96 -6.39 -10.42
CA LEU A 299 -3.14 -5.21 -11.28
C LEU A 299 -3.19 -5.63 -12.76
N GLU A 300 -4.12 -5.02 -13.51
CA GLU A 300 -4.36 -5.31 -14.93
C GLU A 300 -4.08 -4.08 -15.80
N TRP A 301 -3.18 -4.20 -16.77
CA TRP A 301 -2.86 -3.11 -17.69
C TRP A 301 -3.90 -2.96 -18.80
N ILE A 302 -4.27 -1.72 -19.13
CA ILE A 302 -5.17 -1.39 -20.24
C ILE A 302 -4.51 -0.50 -21.31
N SER A 303 -3.33 0.05 -21.00
CA SER A 303 -2.39 0.69 -21.92
C SER A 303 -1.00 0.67 -21.29
N GLU A 304 0.01 1.24 -21.96
CA GLU A 304 1.36 1.34 -21.40
C GLU A 304 1.45 2.17 -20.11
N ARG A 305 0.51 3.10 -19.93
CA ARG A 305 0.50 4.07 -18.83
C ARG A 305 -0.75 4.00 -17.97
N GLU A 306 -1.65 3.07 -18.27
CA GLU A 306 -2.92 2.93 -17.56
C GLU A 306 -3.15 1.50 -17.11
N PHE A 307 -3.63 1.36 -15.88
CA PHE A 307 -3.96 0.08 -15.29
C PHE A 307 -5.17 0.15 -14.36
N LEU A 308 -5.82 -0.99 -14.19
CA LEU A 308 -6.84 -1.23 -13.19
C LEU A 308 -6.20 -1.91 -11.98
N MET A 309 -6.46 -1.38 -10.79
CA MET A 309 -5.97 -1.94 -9.55
C MET A 309 -7.13 -2.15 -8.58
N PRO A 310 -7.46 -3.40 -8.23
CA PRO A 310 -8.38 -3.69 -7.14
C PRO A 310 -7.77 -3.28 -5.79
N VAL A 311 -8.56 -2.56 -4.98
CA VAL A 311 -8.17 -2.07 -3.65
C VAL A 311 -9.31 -2.24 -2.65
N LEU A 312 -8.97 -2.22 -1.36
CA LEU A 312 -9.92 -2.04 -0.26
C LEU A 312 -9.55 -0.82 0.60
N PRO A 313 -10.53 -0.22 1.28
CA PRO A 313 -10.26 0.79 2.30
C PRO A 313 -9.35 0.27 3.42
N MET A 314 -8.43 1.10 3.93
CA MET A 314 -7.39 0.69 4.89
C MET A 314 -7.92 0.07 6.18
N ASP A 315 -9.13 0.42 6.62
CA ASP A 315 -9.79 -0.16 7.79
C ASP A 315 -10.21 -1.63 7.62
N ARG A 316 -10.22 -2.13 6.39
CA ARG A 316 -10.46 -3.56 6.07
C ARG A 316 -9.19 -4.41 6.00
N ARG A 317 -8.01 -3.85 6.28
CA ARG A 317 -6.72 -4.56 6.12
C ARG A 317 -6.65 -5.89 6.88
N ASN A 318 -7.30 -5.98 8.04
CA ASN A 318 -7.30 -7.18 8.88
C ASN A 318 -8.42 -8.17 8.54
N GLU A 319 -9.23 -7.87 7.52
CA GLU A 319 -10.27 -8.78 7.04
C GLU A 319 -9.70 -9.75 6.01
N ASN A 320 -10.41 -10.86 5.80
CA ASN A 320 -10.09 -11.74 4.69
C ASN A 320 -10.45 -11.01 3.38
N PRO A 321 -9.46 -10.68 2.51
CA PRO A 321 -9.72 -9.97 1.26
C PRO A 321 -10.71 -10.69 0.35
N ASP A 322 -10.71 -12.04 0.39
CA ASP A 322 -11.58 -12.89 -0.43
C ASP A 322 -13.08 -12.75 -0.09
N GLN A 323 -13.42 -12.06 1.01
CA GLN A 323 -14.79 -11.86 1.46
C GLN A 323 -15.33 -10.45 1.19
N SER A 324 -14.51 -9.55 0.63
CA SER A 324 -14.91 -8.18 0.31
C SER A 324 -14.91 -7.95 -1.20
N GLU A 325 -15.94 -7.25 -1.69
CA GLU A 325 -15.93 -6.77 -3.07
C GLU A 325 -14.91 -5.63 -3.21
N PRO A 326 -13.94 -5.73 -4.15
CA PRO A 326 -12.92 -4.71 -4.31
C PRO A 326 -13.47 -3.45 -4.99
N ILE A 327 -12.90 -2.31 -4.62
CA ILE A 327 -13.05 -1.06 -5.36
C ILE A 327 -11.97 -1.04 -6.43
N TYR A 328 -12.30 -0.70 -7.67
CA TYR A 328 -11.33 -0.61 -8.74
C TYR A 328 -10.84 0.82 -8.95
N LEU A 329 -9.52 0.98 -8.92
CA LEU A 329 -8.86 2.23 -9.28
C LEU A 329 -8.34 2.14 -10.72
N LEU A 330 -8.61 3.16 -11.53
CA LEU A 330 -7.82 3.42 -12.73
C LEU A 330 -6.61 4.26 -12.33
N GLY A 331 -5.42 3.67 -12.38
CA GLY A 331 -4.14 4.36 -12.26
C GLY A 331 -3.64 4.85 -13.62
N GLN A 332 -3.16 6.10 -13.67
CA GLN A 332 -2.59 6.72 -14.87
C GLN A 332 -1.21 7.30 -14.57
N ILE A 333 -0.15 6.70 -15.13
CA ILE A 333 1.24 7.14 -14.97
C ILE A 333 1.51 8.36 -15.87
N LYS A 334 2.09 9.42 -15.29
CA LYS A 334 2.30 10.72 -15.96
C LYS A 334 3.75 11.05 -16.29
N ILE A 335 4.72 10.44 -15.60
CA ILE A 335 6.17 10.64 -15.79
C ILE A 335 6.75 10.13 -17.10
#